data_AF-A0A923ZGG4-F1
#
_entry.id   AF-A0A923ZGG4-F1
#
_cell.length_a   1.000
_cell.length_b   1.000
_cell.length_c   1.000
_cell.angle_alpha   90.00
_cell.angle_beta   90.00
_cell.angle_gamma   90.00
#
_symmetry.space_group_name_H-M   'P 1'
#
loop_
_entity.id
_entity.type
_entity.pdbx_description
1 polymer ?
#
loop_
_entity_poly.entity_id
_entity_poly.type
_entity_poly.pdbx_seq_one_letter_code
_entity_poly.pdbx_strand_id
1 'polypeptide(L)'
;MLFYYIICIIILTDKDLNQLIKECIRNNLLAQEKLYKYYYEDMFCACLRYTEDAHDVLSILYDAFLKVFLHISQYKKELGNFKAWLSAIVINTAINYTRRCKNRLG
;
A
#
# COMPACT_ATOMS: atom_id res chain seq x y z
N MET A 1 1.56 2.26 25.48
CA MET A 1 0.94 1.86 24.20
C MET A 1 1.11 2.92 23.10
N LEU A 2 0.81 4.21 23.34
CA LEU A 2 1.05 5.30 22.37
C LEU A 2 2.54 5.54 22.04
N PHE A 3 3.44 5.27 22.97
CA PHE A 3 4.90 5.39 22.74
C PHE A 3 5.44 4.38 21.71
N TYR A 4 4.87 3.17 21.61
CA TYR A 4 5.26 2.20 20.56
C TYR A 4 4.80 2.63 19.17
N TYR A 5 3.66 3.32 19.09
CA TYR A 5 3.15 3.86 17.83
C TYR A 5 4.01 5.04 17.36
N ILE A 6 4.44 5.92 18.27
CA ILE A 6 5.34 7.04 17.96
C ILE A 6 6.75 6.56 17.60
N ILE A 7 7.31 5.54 18.28
CA ILE A 7 8.64 5.01 17.94
C ILE A 7 8.65 4.31 16.57
N CYS A 8 7.54 3.71 16.12
CA CYS A 8 7.44 3.14 14.76
C CYS A 8 7.30 4.21 13.66
N ILE A 9 6.87 5.43 14.00
CA ILE A 9 6.73 6.56 13.05
C ILE A 9 8.07 7.29 12.84
N ILE A 10 9.02 7.19 13.78
CA ILE A 10 10.29 7.90 13.70
C ILE A 10 11.27 7.12 12.79
N ILE A 11 11.22 7.50 11.51
CA ILE A 11 12.30 7.49 10.52
C ILE A 11 12.66 6.10 9.95
N LEU A 12 11.90 5.69 8.92
CA LEU A 12 12.42 4.80 7.89
C LEU A 12 13.24 5.67 6.92
N THR A 13 14.57 5.55 6.94
CA THR A 13 15.42 6.22 5.94
C THR A 13 15.32 5.50 4.59
N ASP A 14 15.67 6.15 3.46
CA ASP A 14 15.68 5.50 2.13
C ASP A 14 16.51 4.20 2.12
N LYS A 15 17.56 4.16 2.96
CA LYS A 15 18.42 2.98 3.16
C LYS A 15 17.66 1.81 3.80
N ASP A 16 16.75 2.09 4.73
CA ASP A 16 15.92 1.09 5.41
C ASP A 16 14.80 0.55 4.53
N LEU A 17 14.26 1.37 3.63
CA LEU A 17 13.15 0.96 2.74
C LEU A 17 13.59 -0.15 1.77
N ASN A 18 14.79 -0.02 1.19
CA ASN A 18 15.31 -1.04 0.29
C ASN A 18 15.52 -2.39 1.01
N GLN A 19 15.95 -2.37 2.27
CA GLN A 19 16.05 -3.58 3.08
C GLN A 19 14.67 -4.14 3.41
N LEU A 20 13.71 -3.28 3.73
CA LEU A 20 12.34 -3.68 4.02
C LEU A 20 11.69 -4.38 2.82
N ILE A 21 11.89 -3.87 1.61
CA ILE A 21 11.41 -4.48 0.36
C ILE A 21 12.04 -5.88 0.17
N LYS A 22 13.34 -6.03 0.41
CA LYS A 22 14.02 -7.34 0.31
C LYS A 22 13.43 -8.36 1.30
N GLU A 23 13.14 -7.94 2.53
CA GLU A 23 12.51 -8.80 3.52
C GLU A 23 11.05 -9.12 3.15
N CYS A 24 10.32 -8.19 2.54
CA CYS A 24 8.98 -8.47 2.02
C CYS A 24 9.01 -9.50 0.88
N ILE A 25 10.00 -9.44 -0.02
CA ILE A 25 10.20 -10.46 -1.08
C ILE A 25 10.46 -11.85 -0.47
N ARG A 26 11.06 -11.90 0.72
CA ARG A 26 11.26 -13.14 1.49
C ARG A 26 10.02 -13.60 2.28
N ASN A 27 8.85 -12.98 2.05
CA ASN A 27 7.61 -13.24 2.80
C ASN A 27 7.73 -13.03 4.32
N ASN A 28 8.59 -12.11 4.76
CA ASN A 28 8.69 -11.75 6.17
C ASN A 28 7.45 -10.93 6.59
N LEU A 29 6.59 -11.53 7.43
CA LEU A 29 5.33 -10.92 7.87
C LEU A 29 5.55 -9.58 8.59
N LEU A 30 6.58 -9.47 9.44
CA LEU A 30 6.88 -8.23 10.16
C LEU A 30 7.30 -7.11 9.20
N ALA A 31 8.03 -7.46 8.14
CA ALA A 31 8.41 -6.50 7.10
C ALA A 31 7.20 -6.01 6.32
N GLN A 32 6.30 -6.93 5.94
CA GLN A 32 5.05 -6.59 5.24
C GLN A 32 4.15 -5.69 6.10
N GLU A 33 3.99 -6.02 7.38
CA GLU A 33 3.21 -5.20 8.33
C GLU A 33 3.81 -3.80 8.47
N LYS A 34 5.14 -3.69 8.58
CA LYS A 34 5.82 -2.40 8.69
C LYS A 34 5.66 -1.57 7.40
N LEU A 35 5.77 -2.19 6.23
CA LEU A 35 5.58 -1.53 4.94
C LEU A 35 4.14 -1.05 4.77
N TYR A 36 3.18 -1.89 5.14
CA TYR A 36 1.75 -1.55 5.13
C TYR A 36 1.48 -0.33 6.00
N LYS A 37 1.88 -0.38 7.28
CA LYS A 37 1.66 0.74 8.23
C LYS A 37 2.30 2.04 7.75
N TYR A 38 3.50 1.95 7.16
CA TYR A 38 4.22 3.12 6.67
C TYR A 38 3.49 3.85 5.54
N TYR A 39 2.87 3.12 4.61
CA TYR A 39 2.16 3.70 3.48
C TYR A 39 0.64 3.79 3.65
N TYR A 40 0.10 3.26 4.75
CA TYR A 40 -1.33 3.15 4.95
C TYR A 40 -2.05 4.49 4.82
N GLU A 41 -1.62 5.51 5.57
CA GLU A 41 -2.26 6.83 5.59
C GLU A 41 -2.18 7.52 4.21
N ASP A 42 -1.00 7.51 3.59
CA ASP A 42 -0.78 8.05 2.25
C ASP A 42 -1.72 7.41 1.21
N MET A 43 -1.82 6.07 1.24
CA MET A 43 -2.62 5.30 0.28
C MET A 43 -4.12 5.43 0.57
N PHE A 44 -4.52 5.54 1.83
CA PHE A 44 -5.90 5.81 2.24
C PHE A 44 -6.37 7.16 1.68
N CYS A 45 -5.59 8.22 1.91
CA CYS A 45 -5.85 9.55 1.36
C CYS A 45 -5.91 9.55 -0.18
N ALA A 46 -5.10 8.73 -0.85
CA ALA A 46 -5.16 8.59 -2.31
C ALA A 46 -6.47 7.92 -2.78
N CYS A 47 -6.97 6.91 -2.06
CA CYS A 47 -8.21 6.20 -2.39
C CYS A 47 -9.47 7.04 -2.18
N LEU A 48 -9.47 7.95 -1.20
CA LEU A 48 -10.59 8.86 -0.92
C LEU A 48 -10.99 9.75 -2.11
N ARG A 49 -10.09 9.93 -3.08
CA ARG A 49 -10.39 10.64 -4.34
C ARG A 49 -11.31 9.86 -5.28
N TYR A 50 -11.52 8.57 -5.03
CA TYR A 50 -12.26 7.65 -5.90
C TYR A 50 -13.51 7.05 -5.25
N THR A 51 -13.54 7.00 -3.91
CA THR A 51 -14.72 6.60 -3.13
C THR A 51 -14.73 7.39 -1.81
N GLU A 52 -15.90 7.86 -1.41
CA GLU A 52 -16.11 8.62 -0.17
C GLU A 52 -16.43 7.71 1.02
N ASP A 53 -16.72 6.43 0.78
CA ASP A 53 -17.01 5.46 1.82
C ASP A 53 -15.71 4.88 2.40
N ALA A 54 -15.50 5.08 3.70
CA ALA A 54 -14.30 4.61 4.40
C ALA A 54 -14.19 3.07 4.42
N HIS A 55 -15.32 2.34 4.49
CA HIS A 55 -15.31 0.88 4.42
C HIS A 55 -14.86 0.39 3.05
N ASP A 56 -15.30 1.06 1.98
CA ASP A 56 -14.84 0.76 0.63
C ASP A 56 -13.33 1.02 0.49
N VAL A 57 -12.83 2.15 1.02
CA VAL A 57 -11.38 2.43 1.01
C VAL A 57 -10.59 1.32 1.71
N LEU A 58 -11.04 0.87 2.88
CA LEU A 58 -10.39 -0.22 3.61
C LEU A 58 -10.34 -1.51 2.78
N SER A 59 -11.45 -1.86 2.12
CA SER A 59 -11.50 -3.05 1.25
C SER A 59 -10.58 -2.91 0.03
N ILE A 60 -10.54 -1.74 -0.59
CA ILE A 60 -9.66 -1.44 -1.74
C ILE A 60 -8.20 -1.57 -1.32
N LEU A 61 -7.82 -0.96 -0.20
CA LEU A 61 -6.45 -1.03 0.31
C LEU A 61 -6.05 -2.45 0.63
N TYR A 62 -6.92 -3.23 1.29
CA TYR A 62 -6.62 -4.63 1.58
C TYR A 62 -6.32 -5.42 0.30
N ASP A 63 -7.18 -5.35 -0.72
CA ASP A 63 -6.95 -6.01 -2.01
C ASP A 63 -5.69 -5.48 -2.73
N ALA A 64 -5.45 -4.16 -2.68
CA ALA A 64 -4.28 -3.55 -3.29
C ALA A 64 -2.98 -4.01 -2.63
N PHE A 65 -2.90 -4.03 -1.30
CA PHE A 65 -1.70 -4.46 -0.59
C PHE A 65 -1.42 -5.95 -0.76
N LEU A 66 -2.45 -6.81 -0.85
CA LEU A 66 -2.26 -8.20 -1.25
C LEU A 66 -1.56 -8.32 -2.62
N LYS A 67 -2.01 -7.55 -3.61
CA LYS A 67 -1.36 -7.51 -4.94
C LYS A 67 0.05 -6.95 -4.88
N VAL A 68 0.28 -5.91 -4.07
CA VAL A 68 1.61 -5.34 -3.85
C VAL A 68 2.55 -6.43 -3.35
N PHE A 69 2.20 -7.17 -2.30
CA PHE A 69 3.06 -8.23 -1.78
C PHE A 69 3.23 -9.39 -2.76
N LEU A 70 2.19 -9.73 -3.53
CA LEU A 70 2.28 -10.75 -4.58
C LEU A 70 3.28 -10.36 -5.68
N HIS A 71 3.34 -9.08 -6.03
CA HIS A 71 4.15 -8.56 -7.14
C HIS A 71 5.39 -7.77 -6.70
N ILE A 72 5.72 -7.75 -5.41
CA ILE A 72 6.80 -6.91 -4.87
C ILE A 72 8.18 -7.27 -5.43
N SER A 73 8.36 -8.53 -5.84
CA SER A 73 9.58 -9.00 -6.53
C SER A 73 9.76 -8.40 -7.93
N GLN A 74 8.69 -7.89 -8.54
CA GLN A 74 8.71 -7.24 -9.85
C GLN A 74 9.10 -5.76 -9.77
N TYR A 75 9.14 -5.17 -8.57
CA TYR A 75 9.59 -3.81 -8.39
C TYR A 75 11.06 -3.67 -8.79
N LYS A 76 11.33 -2.74 -9.72
CA LYS A 76 12.68 -2.38 -10.16
C LYS A 76 12.96 -0.94 -9.78
N LYS A 77 13.98 -0.72 -8.94
CA LYS A 77 14.38 0.62 -8.48
C LYS A 77 14.74 1.57 -9.63
N GLU A 78 15.24 1.02 -10.74
CA GLU A 78 15.58 1.76 -11.96
C GLU A 78 14.38 2.41 -12.64
N LEU A 79 13.18 1.84 -12.51
CA LEU A 79 11.95 2.35 -13.14
C LEU A 79 11.30 3.49 -12.37
N GLY A 80 11.70 3.71 -11.11
CA GLY A 80 11.16 4.78 -10.27
C GLY A 80 11.18 4.46 -8.78
N ASN A 81 10.77 5.44 -7.98
CA ASN A 81 10.66 5.27 -6.54
C ASN A 81 9.53 4.29 -6.17
N PHE A 82 9.70 3.61 -5.03
CA PHE A 82 8.75 2.59 -4.59
C PHE A 82 7.34 3.15 -4.35
N LYS A 83 7.24 4.37 -3.80
CA LYS A 83 5.95 5.03 -3.54
C LYS A 83 5.14 5.19 -4.83
N ALA A 84 5.75 5.59 -5.94
CA ALA A 84 5.07 5.74 -7.22
C ALA A 84 4.56 4.39 -7.77
N TRP A 85 5.38 3.35 -7.67
CA TRP A 85 4.99 1.99 -8.07
C TRP A 85 3.83 1.45 -7.21
N LEU A 86 3.91 1.63 -5.89
CA LEU A 86 2.85 1.28 -4.95
C LEU A 86 1.55 2.03 -5.25
N SER A 87 1.62 3.36 -5.40
CA SER A 87 0.46 4.21 -5.72
C SER A 87 -0.23 3.75 -6.99
N ALA A 88 0.51 3.35 -8.03
CA ALA A 88 -0.07 2.86 -9.27
C ALA A 88 -0.94 1.62 -9.04
N ILE A 89 -0.48 0.65 -8.25
CA ILE A 89 -1.24 -0.57 -7.92
C ILE A 89 -2.50 -0.22 -7.12
N VAL A 90 -2.37 0.65 -6.12
CA VAL A 90 -3.48 1.09 -5.27
C VAL A 90 -4.54 1.82 -6.08
N ILE A 91 -4.15 2.82 -6.87
CA ILE A 91 -5.06 3.61 -7.70
C ILE A 91 -5.74 2.74 -8.75
N ASN A 92 -5.00 1.85 -9.41
CA ASN A 92 -5.60 0.91 -10.37
C ASN A 92 -6.63 -0.01 -9.70
N THR A 93 -6.36 -0.44 -8.47
CA THR A 93 -7.30 -1.26 -7.68
C THR A 93 -8.54 -0.46 -7.31
N ALA A 94 -8.39 0.80 -6.88
CA ALA A 94 -9.50 1.71 -6.58
C ALA A 94 -10.38 1.94 -7.81
N ILE A 95 -9.78 2.29 -8.96
CA ILE A 95 -10.51 2.51 -10.22
C ILE A 95 -11.29 1.24 -10.62
N ASN A 96 -10.65 0.07 -10.52
CA ASN A 96 -11.30 -1.21 -10.83
C ASN A 96 -12.43 -1.56 -9.86
N TYR A 97 -12.33 -1.17 -8.60
CA TYR A 97 -13.42 -1.29 -7.63
C TYR A 97 -14.60 -0.39 -8.03
N THR A 98 -14.36 0.92 -8.22
CA THR A 98 -15.39 1.89 -8.60
C THR A 98 -16.11 1.48 -9.90
N ARG A 99 -15.38 0.99 -10.92
CA ARG A 99 -15.97 0.48 -12.17
C ARG A 99 -16.88 -0.72 -11.93
N ARG A 100 -16.47 -1.66 -11.07
CA ARG A 100 -17.27 -2.84 -10.73
C ARG A 100 -18.53 -2.47 -9.95
N CYS A 101 -18.46 -1.51 -9.04
CA CYS A 101 -19.63 -1.05 -8.30
C CYS A 101 -20.65 -0.36 -9.22
N LYS A 102 -20.20 0.48 -10.16
CA LYS A 102 -21.08 1.11 -11.16
C LYS A 102 -21.79 0.09 -12.04
N ASN A 103 -21.10 -0.96 -12.48
CA ASN A 103 -21.70 -2.01 -13.34
C ASN A 103 -22.70 -2.92 -12.60
N ARG A 104 -22.77 -2.90 -11.26
CA ARG A 104 -23.78 -3.65 -10.49
C ARG A 104 -25.08 -2.88 -10.29
N LEU A 105 -25.07 -1.57 -10.56
CA LEU A 105 -26.22 -0.67 -10.40
C LEU A 105 -26.94 -0.37 -11.74
N GLY A 106 -26.48 -0.99 -12.83
CA GLY A 106 -27.05 -0.86 -14.18
C GLY A 106 -27.65 -2.16 -14.68
#